data_AF-A0A971GP24-F1
#
_entry.id   AF-A0A971GP24-F1
#
_cell.length_a   1.000
_cell.length_b   1.000
_cell.length_c   1.000
_cell.angle_alpha   90.00
_cell.angle_beta   90.00
_cell.angle_gamma   90.00
#
_symmetry.space_group_name_H-M   'P 1'
#
loop_
_entity.id
_entity.type
_entity.pdbx_description
1 polymer ?
#
loop_
_entity_poly.entity_id
_entity_poly.type
_entity_poly.pdbx_seq_one_letter_code
_entity_poly.pdbx_strand_id
1 'polypeptide(L)'
;MSTLNTDRFVHTVVKVIQKCTMAELSSQGYKLVMNYMNEAADQEFSVCARYAIQKYTGNPVPTLEEIRERNKTSGITPLDDLILQMEYEAARLEKIRER
;
A
#
# COMPACT_ATOMS: atom_id res chain seq x y z
N MET A 1 -15.63 -11.23 12.83
CA MET A 1 -14.61 -10.18 13.01
C MET A 1 -14.56 -9.40 11.71
N SER A 2 -14.62 -8.07 11.75
CA SER A 2 -14.89 -7.19 10.59
C SER A 2 -13.76 -7.22 9.54
N THR A 3 -13.72 -8.25 8.70
CA THR A 3 -12.79 -8.42 7.57
C THR A 3 -12.93 -7.33 6.50
N LEU A 4 -14.15 -6.80 6.31
CA LEU A 4 -14.47 -5.84 5.26
C LEU A 4 -13.59 -4.58 5.24
N ASN A 5 -13.11 -4.13 6.40
CA ASN A 5 -12.32 -2.89 6.51
C ASN A 5 -10.85 -3.06 6.13
N THR A 6 -10.27 -4.22 6.44
CA THR A 6 -8.89 -4.55 6.08
C THR A 6 -8.80 -5.00 4.62
N ASP A 7 -9.85 -5.63 4.09
CA ASP A 7 -9.91 -6.06 2.68
C ASP A 7 -9.72 -4.90 1.70
N ARG A 8 -10.34 -3.73 2.00
CA ARG A 8 -10.15 -2.53 1.17
C ARG A 8 -8.69 -2.05 1.18
N PHE A 9 -8.05 -2.07 2.34
CA PHE A 9 -6.65 -1.64 2.47
C PHE A 9 -5.71 -2.59 1.73
N VAL A 10 -5.84 -3.90 1.94
CA VAL A 10 -5.05 -4.91 1.22
C VAL A 10 -5.24 -4.77 -0.29
N HIS A 11 -6.47 -4.52 -0.74
CA HIS A 11 -6.75 -4.29 -2.15
C HIS A 11 -6.02 -3.04 -2.71
N THR A 12 -5.89 -1.96 -1.93
CA THR A 12 -5.09 -0.80 -2.35
C THR A 12 -3.60 -1.15 -2.47
N VAL A 13 -3.04 -1.92 -1.54
CA VAL A 13 -1.64 -2.41 -1.61
C VAL A 13 -1.43 -3.25 -2.86
N VAL A 14 -2.34 -4.19 -3.13
CA VAL A 14 -2.33 -5.04 -4.33
C VAL A 14 -2.35 -4.21 -5.60
N LYS A 15 -3.21 -3.19 -5.69
CA LYS A 15 -3.25 -2.29 -6.86
C LYS A 15 -1.96 -1.54 -7.09
N VAL A 16 -1.31 -1.06 -6.02
CA VAL A 16 0.01 -0.42 -6.12
C VAL A 16 1.04 -1.41 -6.69
N ILE A 17 1.07 -2.64 -6.16
CA ILE A 17 1.98 -3.68 -6.65
C ILE A 17 1.73 -3.97 -8.13
N GLN A 18 0.48 -4.20 -8.53
CA GLN A 18 0.13 -4.45 -9.94
C GLN A 18 0.54 -3.29 -10.85
N LYS A 19 0.41 -2.05 -10.35
CA LYS A 19 0.84 -0.87 -11.10
C LYS A 19 2.35 -0.78 -11.22
N CYS A 20 3.10 -1.18 -10.20
CA CYS A 20 4.57 -1.24 -10.24
C CYS A 20 5.09 -2.36 -11.15
N THR A 21 4.48 -3.54 -11.11
CA THR A 21 4.92 -4.71 -11.88
C THR A 21 4.33 -4.77 -13.29
N MET A 22 3.32 -3.94 -13.58
CA MET A 22 2.50 -3.99 -14.80
C MET A 22 1.88 -5.39 -15.01
N ALA A 23 1.58 -6.10 -13.93
CA ALA A 23 1.08 -7.47 -13.97
C ALA A 23 -0.02 -7.69 -12.92
N GLU A 24 -1.04 -8.47 -13.27
CA GLU A 24 -2.05 -8.90 -12.31
C GLU A 24 -1.47 -9.89 -11.29
N LEU A 25 -2.06 -9.91 -10.11
CA LEU A 25 -1.64 -10.75 -9.00
C LEU A 25 -2.48 -12.02 -9.01
N SER A 26 -1.82 -13.17 -9.03
CA SER A 26 -2.51 -14.45 -8.81
C SER A 26 -3.00 -14.55 -7.37
N SER A 27 -3.86 -15.55 -7.10
CA SER A 27 -4.29 -15.86 -5.74
C SER A 27 -3.11 -16.22 -4.81
N GLN A 28 -2.03 -16.80 -5.34
CA GLN A 28 -0.80 -17.03 -4.59
C GLN A 28 -0.06 -15.71 -4.31
N GLY A 29 0.01 -14.81 -5.30
CA GLY A 29 0.60 -13.49 -5.11
C GLY A 29 -0.13 -12.68 -4.04
N TYR A 30 -1.47 -12.71 -4.03
CA TYR A 30 -2.28 -12.07 -2.99
C TYR A 30 -1.96 -12.60 -1.59
N LYS A 31 -1.86 -13.93 -1.44
CA LYS A 31 -1.45 -14.56 -0.17
C LYS A 31 -0.05 -14.13 0.26
N LEU A 32 0.87 -14.00 -0.69
CA LEU A 32 2.24 -13.57 -0.40
C LEU A 32 2.28 -12.12 0.10
N VAL A 33 1.51 -11.22 -0.50
CA VAL A 33 1.37 -9.83 -0.03
C VAL A 33 0.83 -9.79 1.40
N MET A 34 -0.20 -10.57 1.70
CA MET A 34 -0.74 -10.68 3.06
C MET A 34 0.30 -11.19 4.06
N ASN A 35 1.10 -12.19 3.67
CA ASN A 35 2.17 -12.69 4.53
C ASN A 35 3.20 -11.61 4.84
N TYR A 36 3.64 -10.84 3.84
CA TYR A 36 4.58 -9.73 4.07
C TYR A 36 3.99 -8.63 4.95
N MET A 37 2.70 -8.32 4.80
CA MET A 37 2.05 -7.36 5.70
C MET A 37 2.00 -7.89 7.14
N ASN A 38 1.74 -9.19 7.32
CA ASN A 38 1.71 -9.82 8.64
C ASN A 38 3.09 -9.91 9.30
N GLU A 39 4.19 -10.04 8.52
CA GLU A 39 5.56 -9.98 9.06
C GLU A 39 5.87 -8.64 9.74
N ALA A 40 5.19 -7.56 9.33
CA ALA A 40 5.35 -6.22 9.90
C ALA A 40 4.17 -5.80 10.79
N ALA A 41 3.29 -6.72 11.21
CA ALA A 41 1.99 -6.41 11.82
C ALA A 41 2.04 -5.52 13.08
N ASP A 42 3.15 -5.53 13.82
CA ASP A 42 3.35 -4.69 15.01
C ASP A 42 3.67 -3.23 14.67
N GLN A 43 3.86 -2.90 13.39
CA GLN A 43 4.12 -1.55 12.90
C GLN A 43 2.82 -0.81 12.57
N GLU A 44 2.93 0.46 12.17
CA GLU A 44 1.82 1.19 11.55
C GLU A 44 1.39 0.53 10.23
N PHE A 45 0.11 0.63 9.88
CA PHE A 45 -0.40 0.06 8.63
C PHE A 45 0.34 0.58 7.39
N SER A 46 0.71 1.87 7.37
CA SER A 46 1.48 2.51 6.28
C SER A 46 2.83 1.82 6.08
N VAL A 47 3.54 1.53 7.17
CA VAL A 47 4.82 0.83 7.19
C VAL A 47 4.65 -0.61 6.70
N CYS A 48 3.61 -1.31 7.15
CA CYS A 48 3.30 -2.67 6.70
C CYS A 48 3.09 -2.73 5.18
N ALA A 49 2.31 -1.81 4.62
CA ALA A 49 2.04 -1.75 3.19
C ALA A 49 3.30 -1.44 2.38
N ARG A 50 4.07 -0.43 2.80
CA ARG A 50 5.34 -0.07 2.14
C ARG A 50 6.33 -1.23 2.15
N TYR A 51 6.45 -1.93 3.29
CA TYR A 51 7.27 -3.13 3.40
C TYR A 51 6.82 -4.23 2.44
N ALA A 52 5.52 -4.54 2.40
CA ALA A 52 4.98 -5.56 1.51
C ALA A 52 5.21 -5.22 0.03
N ILE A 53 5.04 -3.96 -0.37
CA ILE A 53 5.29 -3.52 -1.75
C ILE A 53 6.78 -3.64 -2.07
N GLN A 54 7.68 -3.22 -1.17
CA GLN A 54 9.11 -3.32 -1.38
C GLN A 54 9.57 -4.78 -1.50
N LYS A 55 9.07 -5.66 -0.62
CA LYS A 55 9.38 -7.10 -0.67
C LYS A 55 8.90 -7.74 -1.95
N TYR A 56 7.70 -7.41 -2.40
CA TYR A 56 7.12 -8.01 -3.60
C TYR A 56 7.76 -7.49 -4.89
N THR A 57 7.95 -6.17 -5.00
CA THR A 57 8.40 -5.51 -6.24
C THR A 57 9.91 -5.34 -6.33
N GLY A 58 10.63 -5.55 -5.22
CA GLY A 58 12.05 -5.23 -5.08
C GLY A 58 12.36 -3.73 -4.99
N ASN A 59 11.36 -2.86 -5.13
CA ASN A 59 11.53 -1.42 -5.21
C ASN A 59 10.70 -0.69 -4.14
N PRO A 60 11.26 0.31 -3.43
CA PRO A 60 10.48 1.13 -2.53
C PRO A 60 9.49 2.00 -3.32
N VAL A 61 8.33 2.29 -2.72
CA VAL A 61 7.39 3.26 -3.28
C VAL A 61 7.75 4.69 -2.85
N PRO A 62 7.45 5.69 -3.69
CA PRO A 62 7.59 7.09 -3.33
C PRO A 62 6.96 7.44 -1.97
N THR A 63 7.63 8.31 -1.24
CA THR A 63 7.14 8.98 -0.05
C THR A 63 6.11 10.04 -0.44
N LEU A 64 5.29 10.46 0.54
CA LEU A 64 4.35 11.57 0.33
C LEU A 64 5.04 12.87 -0.08
N GLU A 65 6.25 13.10 0.42
CA GLU A 65 7.02 14.30 0.08
C GLU A 65 7.53 14.25 -1.37
N GLU A 66 8.05 13.10 -1.81
CA GLU A 66 8.44 12.91 -3.22
C GLU A 66 7.26 13.07 -4.18
N ILE A 67 6.07 12.60 -3.80
CA ILE A 67 4.83 12.82 -4.57
C ILE A 67 4.48 14.30 -4.63
N ARG A 68 4.57 15.03 -3.50
CA ARG A 68 4.31 16.47 -3.45
C ARG A 68 5.27 17.25 -4.35
N GLU A 69 6.56 16.96 -4.28
CA GLU A 69 7.57 17.64 -5.11
C GLU A 69 7.35 17.35 -6.60
N ARG A 70 7.01 16.11 -6.96
CA ARG A 70 6.66 15.77 -8.34
C ARG A 70 5.42 16.50 -8.82
N ASN A 71 4.38 16.62 -7.99
CA ASN A 71 3.16 17.30 -8.36
C ASN A 71 3.40 18.78 -8.70
N LYS A 72 4.35 19.45 -8.03
CA LYS A 72 4.72 20.84 -8.34
C LYS A 72 5.28 21.03 -9.76
N THR A 73 5.87 20.00 -10.34
CA THR A 73 6.60 20.10 -11.63
C THR A 73 5.86 19.39 -12.77
N SER A 74 5.34 18.19 -12.52
CA SER A 74 4.89 17.25 -13.55
C SER A 74 3.48 16.72 -13.32
N GLY A 75 2.83 17.11 -12.22
CA GLY A 75 1.52 16.60 -11.81
C GLY A 75 1.55 15.23 -11.13
N ILE A 76 0.37 14.77 -10.69
CA ILE A 76 0.16 13.46 -10.03
C ILE A 76 0.05 12.36 -11.10
N THR A 77 0.86 11.31 -10.97
CA THR A 77 0.74 10.13 -11.84
C THR A 77 -0.32 9.14 -11.32
N PRO A 78 -0.80 8.20 -12.15
CA PRO A 78 -1.73 7.16 -11.67
C PRO A 78 -1.15 6.27 -10.55
N LEU A 79 0.17 6.10 -10.49
CA LEU A 79 0.81 5.38 -9.38
C LEU A 79 0.77 6.23 -8.10
N ASP A 80 1.02 7.53 -8.21
CA ASP A 80 0.98 8.45 -7.07
C ASP A 80 -0.42 8.50 -6.45
N ASP A 81 -1.49 8.53 -7.26
CA ASP A 81 -2.88 8.47 -6.79
C ASP A 81 -3.17 7.19 -6.00
N LEU A 82 -2.70 6.03 -6.47
CA LEU A 82 -2.85 4.76 -5.76
C LEU A 82 -2.09 4.74 -4.43
N ILE A 83 -0.89 5.33 -4.39
CA ILE A 83 -0.12 5.46 -3.15
C ILE A 83 -0.83 6.38 -2.16
N LEU A 84 -1.38 7.51 -2.61
CA LEU A 84 -2.16 8.42 -1.76
C LEU A 84 -3.39 7.74 -1.18
N GLN A 85 -4.11 6.94 -1.98
CA GLN A 85 -5.25 6.15 -1.51
C GLN A 85 -4.84 5.11 -0.46
N MET A 86 -3.72 4.40 -0.69
CA MET A 86 -3.17 3.45 0.27
C MET A 86 -2.82 4.11 1.60
N GLU A 87 -2.16 5.27 1.58
CA GLU A 87 -1.80 6.04 2.78
C GLU A 87 -3.03 6.55 3.53
N TYR A 88 -4.06 6.98 2.80
CA TYR A 88 -5.34 7.36 3.39
C TYR A 88 -6.02 6.20 4.12
N GLU A 89 -6.06 5.02 3.50
CA GLU A 89 -6.64 3.82 4.12
C GLU A 89 -5.82 3.35 5.33
N ALA A 90 -4.48 3.42 5.25
CA ALA A 90 -3.61 3.15 6.39
C ALA A 90 -3.92 4.08 7.58
N ALA A 91 -3.97 5.40 7.33
CA ALA A 91 -4.28 6.38 8.37
C ALA A 91 -5.70 6.20 8.95
N ARG A 92 -6.66 5.75 8.13
CA ARG A 92 -8.02 5.43 8.60
C ARG A 92 -8.03 4.22 9.53
N LEU A 93 -7.29 3.16 9.19
CA LEU A 93 -7.19 1.95 10.02
C LEU A 93 -6.43 2.21 11.32
N GLU A 94 -5.40 3.05 11.29
CA GLU A 94 -4.66 3.42 12.49
C GLU A 94 -5.56 4.09 13.53
N LYS A 95 -6.39 5.05 13.10
CA LYS A 95 -7.40 5.70 13.95
C LYS A 95 -8.45 4.75 14.52
N ILE A 96 -8.67 3.59 13.88
CA ILE A 96 -9.56 2.55 14.40
C ILE A 96 -8.82 1.67 15.42
N ARG A 97 -7.52 1.39 15.19
CA ARG A 97 -6.67 0.59 16.08
C ARG A 97 -6.44 1.25 17.43
N GLU A 98 -6.39 2.58 17.47
CA GLU A 98 -6.19 3.38 18.70
C GLU A 98 -7.46 3.54 19.56
N ARG A 99 -8.62 3.07 19.11
CA ARG A 99 -9.91 3.17 19.82
C ARG A 99 -10.27 1.88 20.54
#